data_AF-A0A455U6L5-F1
#
_entry.id   AF-A0A455U6L5-F1
#
_cell.length_a   1.000
_cell.length_b   1.000
_cell.length_c   1.000
_cell.angle_alpha   90.00
_cell.angle_beta   90.00
_cell.angle_gamma   90.00
#
_symmetry.space_group_name_H-M   'P 1'
#
loop_
_entity.id
_entity.type
_entity.pdbx_description
1 polymer ?
#
loop_
_entity_poly.entity_id
_entity_poly.type
_entity_poly.pdbx_seq_one_letter_code
_entity_poly.pdbx_strand_id
1 'polypeptide(L)' 'MIPIIFDPHHDRLLQVRHEQRQRFVDALNHNELCLYYQPQIDMRSGNVVGVEALIRWQHPDEGLLAPGQFYLSSIPHR' A
#
# COMPACT_ATOMS: atom_id res chain seq x y z
N MET A 1 -14.77 32.54 20.19
CA MET A 1 -13.35 32.50 19.76
C MET A 1 -12.66 31.45 20.61
N ILE A 2 -12.63 30.21 20.15
CA ILE A 2 -12.00 29.09 20.86
C ILE A 2 -10.53 29.09 20.43
N PRO A 3 -9.55 29.16 21.34
CA PRO A 3 -8.14 29.14 20.95
C PRO A 3 -7.79 27.76 20.41
N ILE A 4 -7.22 27.74 19.21
CA ILE A 4 -6.60 26.56 18.61
C ILE A 4 -5.37 26.27 19.48
N ILE A 5 -5.47 25.29 20.38
CA ILE A 5 -4.32 24.74 21.08
C ILE A 5 -3.54 23.95 20.02
N PHE A 6 -2.46 24.52 19.51
CA PHE A 6 -1.45 23.79 18.73
C PHE A 6 -0.68 22.90 19.70
N ASP A 7 -1.02 21.60 19.73
CA ASP A 7 -0.28 20.56 20.43
C ASP A 7 0.71 19.91 19.44
N PRO A 8 2.02 20.21 19.51
CA PRO A 8 3.03 19.70 18.56
C PRO A 8 3.23 18.18 18.65
N HIS A 9 2.64 17.49 19.63
CA HIS A 9 2.65 16.03 19.70
C HIS A 9 1.54 15.37 18.87
N HIS A 10 0.46 16.07 18.53
CA HIS A 10 -0.65 15.53 17.72
C HIS A 10 -0.44 15.67 16.19
N ASP A 11 0.44 16.57 15.73
CA ASP A 11 0.65 16.84 14.30
C ASP A 11 1.39 15.71 13.56
N ARG A 12 2.30 14.99 14.23
CA ARG A 12 3.21 14.06 13.54
C ARG A 12 2.50 12.86 12.91
N LEU A 13 1.48 12.33 13.57
CA LEU A 13 0.70 11.18 13.08
C LEU A 13 -0.21 11.54 11.91
N LEU A 14 -0.79 12.74 11.96
CA LEU A 14 -1.59 13.27 10.86
C LEU A 14 -0.70 13.54 9.65
N GLN A 15 0.46 14.15 9.87
CA GLN A 15 1.42 14.46 8.82
C GLN A 15 1.92 13.20 8.10
N VAL A 16 2.33 12.16 8.84
CA VAL A 16 2.77 10.88 8.25
C VAL A 16 1.66 10.23 7.41
N ARG A 17 0.41 10.26 7.88
CA ARG A 17 -0.73 9.73 7.10
C ARG A 17 -1.01 10.55 5.85
N HIS A 18 -0.87 11.86 5.92
CA HIS A 18 -1.02 12.74 4.76
C HIS A 18 0.05 12.47 3.71
N GLU A 19 1.31 12.30 4.14
CA GLU A 19 2.43 11.98 3.26
C GLU A 19 2.24 10.62 2.58
N GLN A 20 1.86 9.58 3.33
CA GLN A 20 1.59 8.26 2.76
C GLN A 20 0.45 8.27 1.73
N ARG A 21 -0.64 9.00 2.04
CA ARG A 21 -1.75 9.16 1.10
C ARG A 21 -1.31 9.89 -0.16
N GLN A 22 -0.59 10.99 -0.01
CA GLN A 22 -0.12 11.79 -1.14
C GLN A 22 0.80 10.95 -2.03
N ARG A 23 1.72 10.21 -1.42
CA ARG A 23 2.64 9.34 -2.15
C ARG A 23 1.90 8.26 -2.94
N PHE A 24 0.86 7.65 -2.37
CA PHE A 24 0.03 6.67 -3.09
C PHE A 24 -0.73 7.31 -4.27
N VAL A 25 -1.25 8.53 -4.11
CA VAL A 25 -1.87 9.27 -5.22
C VAL A 25 -0.85 9.55 -6.31
N ASP A 26 0.37 9.93 -5.95
CA ASP A 26 1.44 10.14 -6.91
C ASP A 26 1.80 8.84 -7.65
N ALA A 27 1.83 7.70 -6.95
CA ALA A 27 2.07 6.39 -7.58
C ALA A 27 1.03 6.02 -8.64
N LEU A 28 -0.25 6.41 -8.42
CA LEU A 28 -1.31 6.26 -9.42
C LEU A 28 -1.03 7.13 -10.66
N ASN A 29 -0.62 8.37 -10.45
CA ASN A 29 -0.35 9.32 -11.54
C ASN A 29 0.90 8.98 -12.35
N HIS A 30 1.89 8.33 -11.72
CA HIS A 30 3.16 7.97 -12.35
C HIS A 30 3.20 6.52 -12.85
N ASN A 31 2.06 5.82 -12.92
CA ASN A 31 1.96 4.43 -13.39
C ASN A 31 2.90 3.45 -12.64
N GLU A 32 3.14 3.70 -11.35
CA GLU A 32 4.03 2.89 -10.53
C GLU A 32 3.34 1.61 -10.02
N LEU A 33 2.00 1.54 -10.09
CA LEU A 33 1.22 0.36 -9.73
C LEU A 33 1.06 -0.58 -10.93
N CYS A 34 1.35 -1.86 -10.72
CA CYS A 34 1.20 -2.91 -11.71
C CYS A 34 0.49 -4.14 -11.16
N LEU A 35 -0.04 -4.99 -12.05
CA LEU A 35 -0.67 -6.25 -11.69
C LEU A 35 0.28 -7.41 -11.95
N TYR A 36 0.40 -8.27 -10.95
CA TYR A 36 0.99 -9.60 -11.06
C TYR A 36 -0.13 -10.63 -11.03
N TYR A 37 0.07 -11.78 -11.66
CA TYR A 37 -0.94 -12.82 -11.72
C TYR A 37 -0.43 -14.09 -11.04
N GLN A 38 -1.17 -14.57 -10.05
CA GLN A 38 -0.87 -15.83 -9.39
C GLN A 38 -1.83 -16.92 -9.94
N PRO A 39 -1.31 -18.00 -10.55
CA PRO A 39 -2.17 -19.07 -11.06
C PRO A 39 -2.80 -19.86 -9.92
N GLN A 40 -4.07 -20.21 -10.10
CA GLN A 40 -4.80 -21.13 -9.24
C GLN A 40 -4.84 -22.50 -9.94
N ILE A 41 -4.32 -23.52 -9.25
CA ILE A 41 -4.16 -24.87 -9.80
C ILE A 41 -5.18 -25.81 -9.16
N ASP A 42 -5.90 -26.56 -9.99
CA ASP A 42 -6.70 -27.69 -9.52
C ASP A 42 -5.76 -28.80 -9.06
N MET A 43 -5.83 -29.14 -7.77
CA MET A 43 -4.90 -30.09 -7.14
C MET A 43 -5.05 -31.54 -7.61
N ARG A 44 -6.18 -31.91 -8.25
CA ARG A 44 -6.43 -33.28 -8.73
C ARG A 44 -5.92 -33.48 -10.15
N SER A 45 -6.09 -32.48 -11.00
CA SER A 45 -5.76 -32.52 -12.43
C SER A 45 -4.47 -31.81 -12.78
N GLY A 46 -3.97 -30.93 -11.90
CA GLY A 46 -2.79 -30.10 -12.15
C GLY A 46 -3.01 -28.95 -13.13
N ASN A 47 -4.25 -28.75 -13.60
CA ASN A 47 -4.57 -27.71 -14.57
C ASN A 47 -4.74 -26.34 -13.90
N VAL A 48 -4.36 -25.29 -14.61
CA VAL A 48 -4.68 -23.92 -14.23
C VAL A 48 -6.18 -23.71 -14.41
N VAL A 49 -6.89 -23.39 -13.33
CA VAL A 49 -8.34 -23.12 -13.34
C VAL A 49 -8.67 -21.63 -13.26
N GLY A 50 -7.69 -20.79 -12.95
CA GLY A 50 -7.86 -19.35 -12.88
C GLY A 50 -6.56 -18.64 -12.51
N VAL A 51 -6.67 -17.32 -12.37
CA VAL A 51 -5.59 -16.47 -11.89
C VAL A 51 -6.13 -15.44 -10.89
N GLU A 52 -5.36 -15.15 -9.86
CA GLU A 52 -5.59 -14.03 -8.96
C GLU A 52 -4.74 -12.84 -9.42
N ALA A 53 -5.38 -11.68 -9.61
CA ALA A 53 -4.70 -10.42 -9.93
C ALA A 53 -4.27 -9.74 -8.63
N LEU A 54 -2.95 -9.61 -8.46
CA LEU A 54 -2.32 -9.06 -7.28
C LEU A 54 -1.65 -7.73 -7.61
N ILE A 55 -2.10 -6.66 -6.96
CA ILE A 55 -1.45 -5.36 -7.12
C ILE A 55 -0.03 -5.37 -6.54
N ARG A 56 0.89 -4.69 -7.24
CA ARG A 56 2.27 -4.45 -6.83
C ARG A 56 2.59 -3.00 -7.08
N TRP A 57 3.48 -2.45 -6.26
CA TRP A 57 3.98 -1.10 -6.44
C TRP A 57 5.45 -1.16 -6.79
N GLN A 58 5.82 -0.72 -7.99
CA GLN A 58 7.20 -0.45 -8.38
C GLN A 58 7.64 0.88 -7.79
N HIS A 59 7.96 0.90 -6.50
CA HIS A 59 8.45 2.09 -5.83
C HIS A 59 9.82 2.48 -6.41
N PRO A 60 10.06 3.75 -6.78
CA PRO A 60 11.32 4.21 -7.35
C PRO A 60 12.51 3.95 -6.43
N ASP A 61 12.33 4.08 -5.11
CA ASP A 61 13.40 3.93 -4.12
C ASP A 61 13.44 2.56 -3.43
N GLU A 62 12.28 1.89 -3.29
CA GLU A 62 12.16 0.64 -2.51
C GLU A 62 12.01 -0.60 -3.41
N GLY A 63 11.86 -0.39 -4.72
CA GLY A 63 11.62 -1.45 -5.67
C GLY A 63 10.21 -2.02 -5.58
N LEU A 64 10.07 -3.32 -5.88
CA LEU A 64 8.76 -3.96 -5.97
C LEU A 64 8.18 -4.26 -4.59
N LEU A 65 7.14 -3.53 -4.20
CA LEU A 65 6.42 -3.69 -2.94
C LEU A 65 5.12 -4.48 -3.14
N ALA A 66 4.88 -5.43 -2.22
CA ALA A 66 3.62 -6.13 -2.08
C ALA A 66 2.58 -5.27 -1.33
N PRO A 67 1.26 -5.55 -1.48
CA PRO A 67 0.19 -4.77 -0.86
C PRO A 67 0.36 -4.56 0.64
N GLY A 68 0.77 -5.61 1.36
CA GLY A 68 0.97 -5.55 2.80
C GLY A 68 2.11 -4.63 3.25
N GLN A 69 3.04 -4.27 2.36
CA GLN A 69 4.18 -3.40 2.70
C GLN A 69 3.81 -1.91 2.64
N PHE A 70 2.88 -1.53 1.75
CA PHE A 70 2.48 -0.12 1.61
C PHE A 70 1.12 0.21 2.23
N TYR A 71 0.30 -0.79 2.57
CA TYR A 71 -0.94 -0.58 3.31
C TYR A 71 -0.77 -0.53 4.83
N LEU A 72 0.40 -0.92 5.38
CA LEU A 72 0.61 -1.02 6.82
C LEU A 72 0.92 0.33 7.49
N SER A 73 -0.05 1.25 7.45
CA SER A 73 -0.07 2.37 8.38
C SER A 73 -0.65 1.93 9.72
N SER A 74 0.23 1.54 10.65
CA SER A 74 0.01 1.56 12.10
C SER A 74 -0.92 0.49 12.70
N ILE A 75 -0.46 -0.76 12.79
CA ILE A 75 -0.79 -1.62 13.94
C ILE A 75 0.54 -2.20 14.46
N PRO A 76 1.02 -1.81 15.66
CA PRO A 76 2.16 -2.47 16.25
C PRO A 76 1.80 -3.95 16.47
N HIS A 77 2.47 -4.85 15.75
CA HIS A 77 2.43 -6.27 16.07
C HIS A 77 3.26 -6.45 17.33
N ARG A 78 2.58 -6.68 18.45
CA ARG A 78 3.17 -7.22 19.67
C ARG A 78 3.03 -8.72 19.67
#